data_AF-A0A396CRA7-F1
#
_entry.id   AF-A0A396CRA7-F1
#
_cell.length_a   1.000
_cell.length_b   1.000
_cell.length_c   1.000
_cell.angle_alpha   90.00
_cell.angle_beta   90.00
_cell.angle_gamma   90.00
#
_symmetry.space_group_name_H-M   'P 1'
#
loop_
_entity.id
_entity.type
_entity.pdbx_description
1 polymer ?
#
loop_
_entity_poly.entity_id
_entity_poly.type
_entity_poly.pdbx_seq_one_letter_code
_entity_poly.pdbx_strand_id
1 'polypeptide(L)' 'MPSNIPATTIRIDPEAKKEATAILDELGLSMSTAVNAFLRAPVRKGGLPFEMRVKAPVPDGKTAR' A
#
# COMPACT_ATOMS: atom_id res chain seq x y z
N MET A 1 18.27 6.32 -25.89
CA MET A 1 16.80 6.20 -26.03
C MET A 1 16.17 6.73 -24.75
N PRO A 2 15.24 7.70 -24.80
CA PRO A 2 14.57 8.14 -23.58
C PRO A 2 13.73 6.98 -23.04
N SER A 3 14.10 6.47 -21.86
CA SER A 3 13.32 5.47 -21.14
C SER A 3 12.03 6.14 -20.68
N ASN A 4 10.97 6.03 -21.47
CA ASN A 4 9.68 6.63 -21.18
C ASN A 4 9.04 5.87 -20.00
N ILE A 5 9.18 6.40 -18.79
CA ILE A 5 8.51 5.87 -17.60
C ILE A 5 7.02 6.27 -17.74
N PRO A 6 6.09 5.31 -17.93
CA PRO A 6 4.69 5.64 -18.13
C PRO A 6 4.11 6.27 -16.86
N ALA A 7 3.50 7.45 -17.00
CA ALA A 7 2.75 8.07 -15.92
C ALA A 7 1.47 7.24 -15.67
N THR A 8 1.29 6.75 -14.44
CA THR A 8 0.11 5.99 -14.03
C THR A 8 -0.69 6.84 -13.04
N THR A 9 -1.93 7.20 -13.39
CA THR A 9 -2.83 7.94 -12.50
C THR A 9 -3.67 6.96 -11.69
N ILE A 10 -3.54 7.00 -10.36
CA ILE A 10 -4.27 6.13 -9.43
C ILE A 10 -5.15 7.02 -8.55
N ARG A 11 -6.42 6.64 -8.39
CA ARG A 11 -7.30 7.28 -7.41
C ARG A 11 -6.97 6.71 -6.04
N ILE A 12 -6.56 7.58 -5.13
CA ILE A 12 -6.19 7.23 -3.75
C ILE A 12 -7.08 8.06 -2.83
N ASP A 13 -7.54 7.46 -1.75
CA ASP A 13 -8.26 8.17 -0.71
C ASP A 13 -7.40 9.32 -0.15
N PRO A 14 -7.95 10.54 0.01
CA PRO A 14 -7.17 11.70 0.41
C PRO A 14 -6.56 11.55 1.81
N GLU A 15 -7.22 10.86 2.74
CA GLU A 15 -6.68 10.64 4.09
C GLU A 15 -5.56 9.60 4.05
N ALA A 16 -5.78 8.47 3.36
CA ALA A 16 -4.73 7.47 3.17
C ALA A 16 -3.48 8.06 2.48
N LYS A 17 -3.67 8.97 1.52
CA LYS A 17 -2.56 9.68 0.88
C LYS A 17 -1.79 10.56 1.87
N LYS A 18 -2.48 11.30 2.74
CA LYS A 18 -1.82 12.15 3.74
C LYS A 18 -1.01 11.31 4.73
N GLU A 19 -1.61 10.27 5.28
CA GLU A 19 -0.93 9.36 6.22
C GLU A 19 0.28 8.70 5.58
N ALA A 20 0.12 8.15 4.36
CA ALA A 20 1.23 7.57 3.63
C ALA A 20 2.33 8.59 3.32
N THR A 21 1.96 9.82 2.93
CA THR A 21 2.95 10.87 2.64
C THR A 21 3.75 11.23 3.89
N ALA A 22 3.10 11.37 5.06
CA ALA A 22 3.80 11.68 6.31
C ALA A 22 4.82 10.59 6.67
N ILE A 23 4.40 9.31 6.61
CA ILE A 23 5.28 8.17 6.89
C ILE A 23 6.45 8.11 5.89
N LEU A 24 6.16 8.33 4.60
CA LEU A 24 7.19 8.30 3.56
C LEU A 24 8.17 9.46 3.66
N ASP A 25 7.70 10.64 4.06
CA ASP A 25 8.54 11.83 4.27
C ASP A 25 9.52 11.62 5.44
N GLU A 26 9.04 11.03 6.55
CA GLU A 26 9.91 10.61 7.67
C GLU A 26 10.98 9.59 7.25
N LEU A 27 10.67 8.74 6.26
CA LEU A 27 11.61 7.76 5.69
C LEU A 27 12.50 8.37 4.57
N GLY A 28 12.30 9.64 4.21
CA GLY A 28 13.02 10.29 3.11
C GLY A 28 12.67 9.75 1.72
N LEU A 29 11.48 9.18 1.56
CA LEU A 29 11.01 8.56 0.32
C LEU A 29 9.94 9.41 -0.36
N SER A 30 10.06 9.59 -1.68
CA SER A 30 8.98 10.17 -2.48
C SER A 30 7.83 9.17 -2.67
N MET A 31 6.60 9.66 -2.81
CA MET A 31 5.43 8.84 -3.11
C MET A 31 5.65 7.95 -4.35
N SER A 32 6.27 8.49 -5.40
CA SER A 32 6.60 7.75 -6.62
C SER A 32 7.61 6.63 -6.37
N THR A 33 8.61 6.86 -5.54
CA THR A 33 9.61 5.84 -5.16
C THR A 33 8.96 4.72 -4.37
N ALA A 34 8.11 5.08 -3.40
CA ALA A 34 7.39 4.12 -2.56
C ALA A 34 6.43 3.25 -3.38
N VAL A 35 5.62 3.85 -4.26
CA VAL A 35 4.69 3.13 -5.13
C VAL A 35 5.46 2.21 -6.08
N ASN A 36 6.56 2.66 -6.68
CA ASN A 36 7.40 1.80 -7.53
C ASN A 36 8.01 0.63 -6.76
N ALA A 37 8.50 0.86 -5.54
CA ALA A 37 9.03 -0.21 -4.68
C ALA A 37 7.93 -1.22 -4.32
N PHE A 38 6.73 -0.73 -3.99
CA PHE A 38 5.57 -1.55 -3.69
C PHE A 38 5.13 -2.40 -4.88
N LEU A 39 5.09 -1.84 -6.09
CA LEU A 39 4.73 -2.57 -7.32
C LEU A 39 5.76 -3.65 -7.71
N ARG A 40 7.02 -3.50 -7.30
CA ARG A 40 8.05 -4.54 -7.53
C ARG A 40 7.91 -5.74 -6.59
N ALA A 41 7.35 -5.54 -5.40
CA ALA A 41 7.21 -6.59 -4.41
C ALA A 41 6.33 -7.78 -4.88
N PRO A 42 5.16 -7.59 -5.52
CA PRO A 42 4.38 -8.69 -6.06
C PRO A 42 5.03 -9.38 -7.25
N VAL A 43 5.76 -8.63 -8.11
CA VAL A 43 6.52 -9.20 -9.24
C VAL A 43 7.54 -10.22 -8.74
N ARG A 44 8.18 -9.97 -7.59
CA ARG A 44 9.21 -10.85 -7.03
C ARG A 44 8.63 -12.07 -6.31
N LYS A 45 7.47 -11.94 -5.67
CA LYS A 45 6.85 -13.01 -4.86
C LYS A 45 5.80 -13.83 -5.62
N GLY A 46 5.32 -13.35 -6.78
CA GLY A 46 4.21 -13.98 -7.51
C GLY A 46 2.85 -13.85 -6.82
N GLY A 47 2.66 -12.83 -5.98
CA GLY A 47 1.45 -12.62 -5.17
C GLY A 47 1.47 -11.27 -4.45
N LEU A 48 0.42 -10.93 -3.70
CA LEU A 48 0.36 -9.64 -2.99
C LEU A 48 1.49 -9.52 -1.95
N PRO A 49 2.13 -8.34 -1.84
CA PRO A 49 3.29 -8.17 -0.96
C PRO A 49 2.91 -8.01 0.52
N PHE A 50 1.64 -7.82 0.80
CA PHE A 50 1.04 -7.79 2.13
C PHE A 50 0.19 -9.05 2.34
N GLU A 51 0.13 -9.52 3.58
CA GLU A 51 -0.85 -10.53 3.97
C GLU A 51 -2.25 -9.93 3.83
N MET A 52 -3.07 -10.50 2.96
CA MET A 52 -4.47 -10.12 2.84
C MET A 52 -5.24 -10.66 4.05
N ARG A 53 -5.14 -9.95 5.17
CA ARG A 53 -5.92 -10.25 6.37
C ARG A 53 -7.27 -9.55 6.22
N VAL A 54 -8.35 -10.32 6.14
CA VAL A 54 -9.67 -9.80 6.47
C VAL A 54 -9.52 -9.38 7.93
N LYS A 55 -9.68 -8.08 8.24
CA LYS A 55 -9.82 -7.62 9.63
C LYS A 55 -10.79 -8.60 10.28
N ALA A 56 -10.30 -9.46 11.16
CA ALA A 56 -11.17 -10.38 11.88
C ALA A 56 -12.31 -9.50 12.42
N PRO A 57 -13.58 -9.91 12.25
CA PRO A 57 -14.64 -9.19 12.93
C PRO A 57 -14.20 -9.12 14.39
N VAL A 58 -14.26 -7.91 14.95
CA VAL A 58 -14.15 -7.67 16.38
C VAL A 58 -14.78 -8.85 17.14
N PRO A 59 -14.12 -9.42 18.14
CA PRO A 59 -14.64 -10.58 18.83
C PRO A 59 -15.95 -10.17 19.49
N ASP A 60 -17.08 -10.59 18.92
CA ASP A 60 -18.37 -10.51 19.58
C ASP A 60 -18.34 -11.57 20.68
N GLY A 61 -17.78 -11.16 21.81
CA GLY A 61 -17.85 -11.91 23.05
C GLY A 61 -19.29 -11.91 23.54
N LYS A 62 -20.10 -12.86 23.07
CA LYS A 62 -21.21 -13.51 23.80
C LYS A 62 -21.83 -14.64 22.97
N THR A 63 -21.12 -15.75 22.89
CA THR A 63 -21.77 -17.07 22.86
C THR A 63 -21.90 -17.53 24.31
N ALA A 64 -23.04 -17.25 24.93
CA ALA A 64 -23.47 -17.91 26.16
C ALA A 64 -24.93 -18.34 25.98
N ARG A 65 -25.06 -19.64 25.71
CA ARG A 65 -26.19 -20.57 25.95
C ARG A 65 -27.62 -20.03 25.88
#